data_AF-A0A9D2ZQJ6-F1
#
_entry.id   AF-A0A9D2ZQJ6-F1
#
_cell.length_a   1.000
_cell.length_b   1.000
_cell.length_c   1.000
_cell.angle_alpha   90.00
_cell.angle_beta   90.00
_cell.angle_gamma   90.00
#
_symmetry.space_group_name_H-M   'P 1'
#
loop_
_entity.id
_entity.type
_entity.pdbx_description
1 polymer ?
#
loop_
_entity_poly.entity_id
_entity_poly.type
_entity_poly.pdbx_seq_one_letter_code
_entity_poly.pdbx_strand_id
1 'polypeptide(L)'
;MIRSAQHFYISTVTGTGWPYVQHRGGPQGFVHISADGKRLFWPEFHGNNQFVTTGNVDRGGEDGGRVCLFFVDYPLRRRLKVFGHARIVEAIDDPGLAEAATTSGGVRLRQPTERIMVVDLVATDANCSKHIQPRWTKAQVDETLGLYRKDIAELKERIQALESQLGDQEG
;
A
#
# COMPACT_ATOMS: atom_id res chain seq x y z
N MET A 1 -10.29 -4.13 2.12
CA MET A 1 -8.90 -4.57 2.35
C MET A 1 -8.02 -4.23 1.16
N ILE A 2 -8.11 -4.90 0.00
CA ILE A 2 -7.19 -4.63 -1.14
C ILE A 2 -7.33 -3.19 -1.65
N ARG A 3 -8.56 -2.73 -1.96
CA ARG A 3 -8.82 -1.35 -2.43
C ARG A 3 -8.42 -0.25 -1.44
N SER A 4 -8.23 -0.60 -0.17
CA SER A 4 -7.82 0.32 0.89
C SER A 4 -6.37 0.08 1.33
N ALA A 5 -5.64 -0.83 0.66
CA ALA A 5 -4.29 -1.18 1.02
C ALA A 5 -3.33 -0.03 0.65
N GLN A 6 -2.46 0.32 1.59
CA GLN A 6 -1.34 1.24 1.38
C GLN A 6 -0.02 0.47 1.24
N HIS A 7 -0.02 -0.81 1.57
CA HIS A 7 1.09 -1.71 1.34
C HIS A 7 0.64 -3.17 1.34
N PHE A 8 1.49 -4.05 0.83
CA PHE A 8 1.38 -5.51 0.92
C PHE A 8 2.77 -6.14 0.78
N TYR A 9 2.84 -7.45 1.03
CA TYR A 9 4.04 -8.24 0.72
C TYR A 9 3.76 -9.12 -0.49
N ILE A 10 4.73 -9.26 -1.38
CA ILE A 10 4.68 -10.18 -2.52
C ILE A 10 5.76 -11.23 -2.34
N SER A 11 5.38 -12.50 -2.39
CA SER A 11 6.29 -13.63 -2.56
C SER A 11 6.32 -14.05 -4.02
N THR A 12 7.53 -14.23 -4.56
CA THR A 12 7.82 -14.86 -5.85
C THR A 12 8.66 -16.11 -5.62
N VAL A 13 8.94 -16.88 -6.67
CA VAL A 13 9.81 -18.06 -6.60
C VAL A 13 11.09 -17.76 -7.39
N THR A 14 12.24 -17.88 -6.76
CA THR A 14 13.55 -17.74 -7.42
C THR A 14 13.80 -18.88 -8.41
N GLY A 15 14.76 -18.73 -9.32
CA GLY A 15 15.13 -19.79 -10.26
C GLY A 15 15.60 -21.11 -9.61
N THR A 16 16.01 -21.08 -8.34
CA THR A 16 16.39 -22.27 -7.55
C THR A 16 15.27 -22.79 -6.65
N GLY A 17 14.05 -22.24 -6.77
CA GLY A 17 12.87 -22.70 -6.05
C GLY A 17 12.64 -22.07 -4.67
N TRP A 18 13.53 -21.19 -4.20
CA TRP A 18 13.33 -20.48 -2.93
C TRP A 18 12.24 -19.41 -3.04
N PRO A 19 11.40 -19.22 -2.01
CA PRO A 19 10.53 -18.06 -1.93
C PRO A 19 11.34 -16.78 -1.73
N TYR A 20 11.02 -15.75 -2.51
CA TYR A 20 11.60 -14.41 -2.38
C TYR A 20 10.50 -13.40 -2.06
N VAL A 21 10.62 -12.73 -0.93
CA VAL A 21 9.57 -11.85 -0.40
C VAL A 21 10.02 -10.39 -0.45
N GLN A 22 9.14 -9.52 -0.95
CA GLN A 22 9.36 -8.07 -1.00
C GLN A 22 8.16 -7.32 -0.45
N HIS A 23 8.43 -6.15 0.13
CA HIS A 23 7.42 -5.18 0.48
C HIS A 23 7.09 -4.30 -0.73
N ARG A 24 5.81 -4.00 -0.93
CA ARG A 24 5.32 -3.01 -1.89
C ARG A 24 4.43 -2.02 -1.15
N GLY A 25 4.70 -0.73 -1.34
CA GLY A 25 3.96 0.37 -0.71
C GLY A 25 3.56 1.41 -1.74
N GLY A 26 2.47 2.11 -1.48
CA GLY A 26 1.93 3.13 -2.36
C GLY A 26 0.83 3.94 -1.68
N PRO A 27 0.22 4.90 -2.41
CA PRO A 27 -0.96 5.60 -1.92
C PRO A 27 -2.10 4.62 -1.62
N GLN A 28 -3.06 5.05 -0.80
CA GLN A 28 -4.20 4.20 -0.48
C GLN A 28 -4.93 3.76 -1.74
N GLY A 29 -5.06 2.45 -1.95
CA GLY A 29 -5.75 1.90 -3.12
C GLY A 29 -4.92 1.93 -4.40
N PHE A 30 -3.59 1.93 -4.30
CA PHE A 30 -2.70 1.79 -5.47
C PHE A 30 -2.77 0.41 -6.15
N VAL A 31 -3.34 -0.59 -5.45
CA VAL A 31 -3.64 -1.90 -6.03
C VAL A 31 -5.05 -1.89 -6.59
N HIS A 32 -5.16 -2.07 -7.89
CA HIS A 32 -6.40 -2.09 -8.63
C HIS A 32 -6.93 -3.51 -8.77
N ILE A 33 -8.25 -3.60 -8.91
CA ILE A 33 -8.97 -4.85 -9.14
C ILE A 33 -9.74 -4.68 -10.44
N SER A 34 -9.57 -5.61 -11.39
CA SER A 34 -10.33 -5.62 -12.63
C SER A 34 -11.83 -5.71 -12.39
N ALA A 35 -12.63 -5.28 -13.38
CA ALA A 35 -14.09 -5.25 -13.28
C ALA A 35 -14.68 -6.65 -13.00
N ASP A 36 -14.09 -7.69 -13.57
CA ASP A 36 -14.50 -9.08 -13.34
C ASP A 36 -13.96 -9.69 -12.03
N GLY A 37 -13.14 -8.94 -11.28
CA GLY A 37 -12.55 -9.39 -10.02
C GLY A 37 -11.48 -10.47 -10.16
N LYS A 38 -11.04 -10.81 -11.39
CA LYS A 38 -10.11 -11.92 -11.65
C LYS A 38 -8.65 -11.48 -11.74
N ARG A 39 -8.38 -10.18 -11.78
CA ARG A 39 -7.02 -9.63 -11.88
C ARG A 39 -6.79 -8.56 -10.84
N LEU A 40 -5.56 -8.54 -10.35
CA LEU A 40 -5.00 -7.40 -9.63
C LEU A 40 -3.91 -6.77 -10.48
N PHE A 41 -3.77 -5.46 -10.41
CA PHE A 41 -2.68 -4.77 -11.10
C PHE A 41 -2.26 -3.49 -10.39
N TRP A 42 -1.00 -3.10 -10.54
CA TRP A 42 -0.45 -1.87 -9.99
C TRP A 42 0.77 -1.40 -10.81
N PRO A 43 1.08 -0.10 -10.79
CA PRO A 43 2.24 0.43 -11.48
C PRO A 43 3.53 0.07 -10.71
N GLU A 44 4.59 -0.28 -11.43
CA GLU A 44 5.95 -0.41 -10.90
C GLU A 44 6.76 0.83 -11.32
N PHE A 45 7.20 1.62 -10.34
CA PHE A 45 7.98 2.85 -10.56
C PHE A 45 9.49 2.58 -10.53
N HIS A 46 10.24 3.42 -11.24
CA HIS A 46 11.69 3.47 -11.13
C HIS A 46 12.11 3.89 -9.71
N GLY A 47 13.04 3.14 -9.08
CA GLY A 47 13.57 3.59 -7.78
C GLY A 47 14.31 2.59 -6.89
N ASN A 48 14.32 1.27 -7.17
CA ASN A 48 15.05 0.34 -6.29
C ASN A 48 16.09 -0.57 -6.95
N ASN A 49 16.24 -0.61 -8.28
CA ASN A 49 17.16 -1.53 -9.01
C ASN A 49 17.07 -3.02 -8.60
N GLN A 50 16.05 -3.42 -7.84
CA GLN A 50 15.82 -4.80 -7.40
C GLN A 50 14.83 -5.46 -8.34
N PHE A 51 15.33 -5.78 -9.53
CA PHE A 51 14.62 -6.53 -10.58
C PHE A 51 14.39 -8.01 -10.24
N VAL A 52 14.68 -8.44 -9.01
CA VAL A 52 14.54 -9.84 -8.59
C VAL A 52 13.09 -10.30 -8.70
N THR A 53 12.12 -9.49 -8.23
CA THR A 53 10.69 -9.82 -8.34
C THR A 53 10.28 -9.96 -9.80
N THR A 54 10.58 -8.96 -10.63
CA THR A 54 10.30 -8.93 -12.07
C THR A 54 10.91 -10.15 -12.77
N GLY A 55 12.21 -10.39 -12.59
CA GLY A 55 12.89 -11.52 -13.21
C GLY A 55 12.42 -12.88 -12.69
N ASN A 56 11.97 -12.99 -11.43
CA ASN A 56 11.34 -14.22 -10.94
C ASN A 56 9.98 -14.46 -11.61
N VAL A 57 9.24 -13.40 -11.87
CA VAL A 57 7.94 -13.45 -12.55
C VAL A 57 8.11 -13.81 -14.02
N ASP A 58 9.04 -13.17 -14.73
CA ASP A 58 9.29 -13.39 -16.16
C ASP A 58 9.75 -14.82 -16.47
N ARG A 59 10.39 -15.50 -15.52
CA ARG A 59 10.76 -16.92 -15.63
C ARG A 59 9.57 -17.86 -15.77
N GLY A 60 8.36 -17.42 -15.43
CA GLY A 60 7.14 -18.19 -15.64
C GLY A 60 6.69 -18.28 -17.11
N GLY A 61 7.29 -17.51 -18.01
CA GLY A 61 6.95 -17.53 -19.43
C GLY A 61 5.50 -17.12 -19.70
N GLU A 62 4.85 -17.80 -20.65
CA GLU A 62 3.47 -17.50 -21.06
C GLU A 62 2.44 -17.70 -19.95
N ASP A 63 2.68 -18.65 -19.04
CA ASP A 63 1.80 -18.93 -17.90
C ASP A 63 1.92 -17.90 -16.77
N GLY A 64 2.98 -17.08 -16.79
CA GLY A 64 3.31 -16.13 -15.73
C GLY A 64 3.93 -16.78 -14.48
N GLY A 65 4.66 -16.00 -13.70
CA GLY A 65 5.34 -16.48 -12.50
C GLY A 65 4.39 -16.63 -11.31
N ARG A 66 4.52 -17.71 -10.54
CA ARG A 66 3.70 -17.94 -9.34
C ARG A 66 3.98 -16.90 -8.26
N VAL A 67 2.92 -16.29 -7.74
CA VAL A 67 3.00 -15.30 -6.66
C VAL A 67 2.01 -15.59 -5.52
N CYS A 68 2.41 -15.15 -4.33
CA CYS A 68 1.50 -14.99 -3.20
C CYS A 68 1.58 -13.54 -2.71
N LEU A 69 0.46 -12.81 -2.80
CA LEU A 69 0.30 -11.48 -2.21
C LEU A 69 -0.26 -11.63 -0.80
N PHE A 70 0.33 -10.95 0.16
CA PHE A 70 -0.07 -10.99 1.55
C PHE A 70 -0.44 -9.59 2.05
N PHE A 71 -1.73 -9.41 2.32
CA PHE A 71 -2.30 -8.19 2.85
C PHE A 71 -2.59 -8.33 4.33
N VAL A 72 -2.30 -7.29 5.10
CA VAL A 72 -2.62 -7.20 6.53
C VAL A 72 -3.39 -5.92 6.79
N ASP A 73 -4.56 -6.07 7.39
CA ASP A 73 -5.36 -4.98 7.94
C ASP A 73 -5.14 -4.99 9.45
N TYR A 74 -4.21 -4.14 9.93
CA TYR A 74 -3.86 -4.07 11.35
C TYR A 74 -5.01 -3.59 12.24
N PRO A 75 -5.78 -2.54 11.88
CA PRO A 75 -6.94 -2.11 12.67
C PRO A 75 -7.97 -3.22 12.85
N LEU A 76 -8.38 -3.89 11.77
CA LEU A 76 -9.36 -4.98 11.81
C LEU A 76 -8.72 -6.33 12.17
N ARG A 77 -7.39 -6.37 12.31
CA ARG A 77 -6.57 -7.55 12.61
C ARG A 77 -6.78 -8.70 11.63
N ARG A 78 -7.05 -8.41 10.36
CA ARG A 78 -7.34 -9.42 9.33
C ARG A 78 -6.13 -9.59 8.42
N ARG A 79 -5.97 -10.79 7.87
CA ARG A 79 -5.00 -11.05 6.81
C ARG A 79 -5.64 -11.76 5.63
N LEU A 80 -5.13 -11.48 4.44
CA LEU A 80 -5.56 -12.08 3.20
C LEU A 80 -4.33 -12.52 2.42
N LYS A 81 -4.29 -13.79 2.04
CA LYS A 81 -3.38 -14.31 1.01
C LYS A 81 -4.14 -14.35 -0.31
N VAL A 82 -3.46 -13.93 -1.37
CA VAL A 82 -3.95 -14.01 -2.75
C VAL A 82 -2.90 -14.73 -3.57
N PHE A 83 -3.28 -15.84 -4.18
CA PHE A 83 -2.41 -16.66 -5.03
C PHE A 83 -2.75 -16.39 -6.49
N GLY A 84 -1.73 -16.31 -7.33
CA GLY A 84 -1.93 -16.05 -8.75
C GLY A 84 -0.69 -16.26 -9.59
N HIS A 85 -0.86 -16.01 -10.88
CA HIS A 85 0.24 -15.91 -11.83
C HIS A 85 0.44 -14.45 -12.19
N ALA A 86 1.67 -13.97 -12.01
CA ALA A 86 2.05 -12.61 -12.30
C ALA A 86 2.71 -12.52 -13.67
N ARG A 87 2.60 -11.35 -14.29
CA ARG A 87 3.35 -10.97 -15.49
C ARG A 87 3.58 -9.48 -15.50
N ILE A 88 4.59 -9.06 -16.25
CA ILE A 88 4.89 -7.66 -16.50
C ILE A 88 4.24 -7.26 -17.82
N VAL A 89 3.62 -6.09 -17.83
CA VAL A 89 3.14 -5.43 -19.04
C VAL A 89 3.89 -4.12 -19.17
N GLU A 90 4.57 -3.89 -20.28
CA GLU A 90 5.17 -2.59 -20.56
C GLU A 90 4.05 -1.59 -20.86
N ALA A 91 4.17 -0.39 -20.30
CA ALA A 91 3.15 0.66 -20.44
C ALA A 91 2.94 1.09 -21.90
N ILE A 92 3.95 0.89 -22.75
CA ILE A 92 3.86 1.14 -24.19
C ILE A 92 2.98 0.13 -24.91
N ASP A 93 2.91 -1.12 -24.42
CA ASP A 93 2.14 -2.19 -25.04
C ASP A 93 0.66 -2.12 -24.68
N ASP A 94 0.34 -1.58 -23.49
CA ASP A 94 -1.04 -1.34 -23.05
C ASP A 94 -1.19 0.03 -22.35
N PRO A 95 -1.33 1.12 -23.13
CA PRO A 95 -1.50 2.47 -22.58
C PRO A 95 -2.76 2.62 -21.72
N GLY A 96 -3.83 1.86 -22.02
CA GLY A 96 -5.08 1.89 -21.26
C GLY A 96 -4.91 1.29 -19.87
N LEU A 97 -4.19 0.17 -19.77
CA LEU A 97 -3.82 -0.43 -18.49
C LEU A 97 -2.87 0.48 -17.71
N ALA A 98 -1.91 1.14 -18.38
CA ALA A 98 -1.01 2.09 -17.74
C ALA A 98 -1.77 3.28 -17.13
N GLU A 99 -2.74 3.82 -17.85
CA GLU A 99 -3.61 4.89 -17.35
C GLU A 99 -4.46 4.42 -16.16
N ALA A 100 -5.06 3.23 -16.25
CA ALA A 100 -5.83 2.65 -15.16
C ALA A 100 -4.96 2.41 -13.92
N ALA A 101 -3.74 1.88 -14.09
CA ALA A 101 -2.81 1.60 -13.01
C ALA A 101 -2.32 2.88 -12.32
N THR A 102 -2.16 3.97 -13.07
CA THR A 102 -1.68 5.26 -12.55
C THR A 102 -2.79 6.17 -12.03
N THR A 103 -4.06 5.77 -12.08
CA THR A 103 -5.19 6.57 -11.62
C THR A 103 -5.78 5.96 -10.35
N SER A 104 -5.51 6.55 -9.18
CA SER A 104 -6.06 6.08 -7.90
C SER A 104 -6.89 7.16 -7.22
N GLY A 105 -8.14 6.84 -6.86
CA GLY A 105 -9.06 7.78 -6.22
C GLY A 105 -9.38 9.03 -7.06
N GLY A 106 -9.31 8.93 -8.39
CA GLY A 106 -9.50 10.07 -9.30
C GLY A 106 -8.27 10.97 -9.46
N VAL A 107 -7.16 10.66 -8.78
CA VAL A 107 -5.89 11.39 -8.90
C VAL A 107 -4.91 10.57 -9.72
N ARG A 108 -4.36 11.18 -10.77
CA ARG A 108 -3.29 10.59 -11.58
C ARG A 108 -1.95 10.74 -10.87
N LEU A 109 -1.22 9.63 -10.74
CA LEU A 109 0.14 9.62 -10.19
C LEU A 109 1.06 10.40 -11.15
N ARG A 110 1.87 11.29 -10.58
CA ARG A 110 2.76 12.17 -11.35
C ARG A 110 3.99 11.45 -11.90
N GLN A 111 4.36 10.31 -11.32
CA GLN A 111 5.52 9.56 -11.75
C GLN A 111 5.18 8.75 -13.02
N PRO A 112 6.02 8.82 -14.06
CA PRO A 112 5.84 7.95 -15.22
C PRO A 112 5.98 6.49 -14.78
N THR A 113 5.04 5.66 -15.22
CA THR A 113 5.10 4.21 -15.06
C THR A 113 5.53 3.61 -16.38
N GLU A 114 6.58 2.82 -16.34
CA GLU A 114 7.04 2.07 -17.52
C GLU A 114 6.48 0.66 -17.54
N ARG A 115 6.14 0.10 -16.37
CA ARG A 115 5.72 -1.29 -16.23
C ARG A 115 4.54 -1.42 -15.29
N ILE A 116 3.60 -2.28 -15.65
CA ILE A 116 2.48 -2.67 -14.82
C ILE A 116 2.68 -4.12 -14.41
N MET A 117 2.63 -4.40 -13.12
CA MET A 117 2.51 -5.76 -12.64
C MET A 117 1.03 -6.16 -12.73
N VAL A 118 0.76 -7.28 -13.40
CA VAL A 118 -0.58 -7.86 -13.51
C VAL A 118 -0.56 -9.25 -12.88
N VAL A 119 -1.55 -9.56 -12.06
CA VAL A 119 -1.70 -10.85 -11.40
C VAL A 119 -3.06 -11.43 -11.73
N ASP A 120 -3.07 -12.53 -12.48
CA ASP A 120 -4.25 -13.36 -12.71
C ASP A 120 -4.50 -14.25 -11.48
N LEU A 121 -5.68 -14.11 -10.88
CA LEU A 121 -6.01 -14.71 -9.59
C LEU A 121 -6.38 -16.19 -9.72
N VAL A 122 -5.80 -17.01 -8.85
CA VAL A 122 -6.06 -18.46 -8.77
C VAL A 122 -6.87 -18.80 -7.52
N ALA A 123 -6.49 -18.25 -6.36
CA ALA A 123 -7.16 -18.55 -5.10
C ALA A 123 -6.97 -17.43 -4.09
N THR A 124 -7.82 -17.41 -3.06
CA THR A 124 -7.65 -16.54 -1.89
C THR A 124 -7.82 -17.34 -0.61
N ASP A 125 -7.05 -16.99 0.42
CA ASP A 125 -7.14 -17.54 1.77
C ASP A 125 -7.23 -16.39 2.77
N ALA A 126 -8.43 -16.21 3.33
CA ALA A 126 -8.71 -15.21 4.36
C ALA A 126 -8.68 -15.87 5.75
N ASN A 127 -7.87 -15.32 6.66
CA ASN A 127 -7.71 -15.87 8.00
C ASN A 127 -7.95 -14.81 9.09
N CYS A 128 -8.54 -15.26 10.21
CA CYS A 128 -8.83 -14.45 11.41
C CYS A 128 -7.68 -14.46 12.45
N SER A 129 -7.84 -13.65 13.50
CA SER A 129 -6.98 -12.54 13.90
C SER A 129 -6.21 -12.70 15.22
N LYS A 130 -6.15 -13.90 15.80
CA LYS A 130 -5.81 -14.08 17.23
C LYS A 130 -4.47 -13.47 17.68
N HIS A 131 -3.52 -13.26 16.77
CA HIS A 131 -2.19 -12.73 17.11
C HIS A 131 -1.74 -11.53 16.27
N ILE A 132 -2.62 -10.93 15.45
CA ILE A 132 -2.26 -9.68 14.75
C ILE A 132 -2.47 -8.54 15.73
N GLN A 133 -1.37 -8.02 16.29
CA GLN A 133 -1.42 -6.82 17.10
C GLN A 133 -1.61 -5.59 16.18
N PRO A 134 -2.37 -4.58 16.63
CA PRO A 134 -2.40 -3.30 15.96
C PRO A 134 -0.98 -2.75 15.79
N ARG A 135 -0.72 -2.04 14.68
CA ARG A 135 0.61 -1.52 14.33
C ARG A 135 1.20 -0.60 15.42
N TRP A 136 0.34 0.07 16.16
CA TRP A 136 0.69 0.81 17.37
C TRP A 136 -0.04 0.21 18.55
N THR A 137 0.69 0.01 19.65
CA THR A 137 0.07 -0.32 20.92
C THR A 137 -0.75 0.86 21.44
N LYS A 138 -1.73 0.58 22.31
CA LYS A 138 -2.50 1.64 22.97
C LYS A 138 -1.57 2.65 23.68
N ALA A 139 -0.53 2.16 24.34
CA ALA A 139 0.45 3.00 25.03
C ALA A 139 1.15 3.99 24.08
N GLN A 140 1.59 3.54 22.90
CA GLN A 140 2.24 4.41 21.90
C GLN A 140 1.29 5.48 21.35
N VAL A 141 0.02 5.13 21.15
CA VAL A 141 -1.01 6.08 20.73
C VAL A 141 -1.30 7.09 21.84
N ASP A 142 -1.47 6.62 23.08
CA ASP A 142 -1.75 7.46 24.24
C ASP A 142 -0.59 8.44 24.54
N GLU A 143 0.66 8.00 24.41
CA GLU A 143 1.86 8.84 24.55
C GLU A 143 1.88 9.96 23.50
N THR A 144 1.68 9.61 22.23
CA THR A 144 1.66 10.57 21.13
C THR A 144 0.52 11.60 21.29
N LEU A 145 -0.68 11.12 21.66
CA LEU A 145 -1.82 11.99 21.95
C LEU A 145 -1.60 12.86 23.19
N GLY A 146 -0.87 12.36 24.19
CA GLY A 146 -0.48 13.11 25.38
C GLY A 146 0.37 14.33 25.04
N LEU A 147 1.36 14.17 24.16
CA LEU A 147 2.19 15.27 23.67
C LEU A 147 1.34 16.34 22.96
N TYR A 148 0.50 15.93 22.00
CA TYR A 148 -0.37 16.88 21.30
C TYR A 148 -1.37 17.59 22.22
N ARG A 149 -1.90 16.90 23.24
CA ARG A 149 -2.81 17.53 24.22
C ARG A 149 -2.10 18.60 25.05
N LYS A 150 -0.82 18.39 25.39
CA LYS A 150 -0.01 19.36 26.11
C LYS A 150 0.24 20.61 25.26
N ASP A 151 0.67 20.43 24.02
CA ASP A 151 0.91 21.55 23.10
C ASP A 151 -0.37 22.36 22.85
N ILE A 152 -1.52 21.67 22.68
CA ILE A 152 -2.83 22.32 22.54
C ILE A 152 -3.19 23.13 23.79
N ALA A 153 -2.89 22.65 24.99
CA ALA A 153 -3.16 23.37 26.22
C ALA A 153 -2.29 24.63 26.34
N GLU A 154 -0.98 24.53 26.09
CA GLU A 154 -0.04 25.66 26.12
C GLU A 154 -0.40 26.71 25.06
N LEU A 155 -0.77 26.29 23.85
CA LEU A 155 -1.22 27.20 22.80
C LEU A 155 -2.53 27.90 23.17
N LYS A 156 -3.48 27.19 23.78
CA LYS A 156 -4.75 27.79 24.26
C LYS A 156 -4.50 28.82 25.35
N GLU A 157 -3.63 28.53 26.31
CA GLU A 157 -3.23 29.49 27.36
C GLU A 157 -2.56 30.72 26.74
N ARG A 158 -1.68 30.53 25.76
CA ARG A 158 -1.00 31.64 25.08
C ARG A 158 -1.96 32.50 24.27
N ILE A 159 -2.90 31.89 23.55
CA ILE A 159 -3.95 32.59 22.81
C ILE A 159 -4.79 33.42 23.78
N GLN A 160 -5.25 32.82 24.87
CA GLN A 160 -6.06 33.51 25.87
C GLN A 160 -5.31 34.70 26.50
N ALA A 161 -4.03 34.54 26.82
CA ALA A 161 -3.19 35.62 27.34
C ALA A 161 -3.00 36.76 26.35
N LEU A 162 -2.78 36.45 25.06
CA LEU A 162 -2.65 37.47 24.01
C LEU A 162 -3.97 38.18 23.73
N GLU A 163 -5.09 37.46 23.72
CA GLU A 163 -6.44 38.03 23.57
C GLU A 163 -6.78 39.00 24.70
N SER A 164 -6.41 38.68 25.94
CA SER A 164 -6.56 39.61 27.07
C SER A 164 -5.71 40.86 26.90
N GLN A 165 -4.45 40.72 26.44
CA GLN A 165 -3.56 41.87 26.21
C GLN A 165 -4.04 42.79 25.08
N LEU A 166 -4.66 42.25 24.03
CA LEU A 166 -5.28 43.02 22.95
C LEU A 166 -6.54 43.74 23.43
N GLY A 167 -7.39 43.08 24.22
CA GLY A 167 -8.58 43.69 24.81
C GLY A 167 -8.26 44.86 25.75
N ASP A 168 -7.15 44.77 26.49
CA ASP A 168 -6.66 45.84 27.37
C ASP A 168 -6.02 47.01 26.61
N GLN A 169 -5.68 46.85 25.32
CA GLN A 169 -5.11 47.91 24.47
C GLN A 169 -6.17 48.70 23.68
N GLU A 170 -7.38 48.15 23.54
CA GLU A 170 -8.49 48.77 22.80
C GLU A 170 -9.49 49.52 23.70
N GLY A 171 -9.35 49.45 25.03
CA GLY A 171 -10.18 50.14 26.03
C GLY A 171 -9.49 51.32 26.70
#